data_AF-A0A944YA49-F1
#
_entry.id   AF-A0A944YA49-F1
#
_cell.length_a   1.000
_cell.length_b   1.000
_cell.length_c   1.000
_cell.angle_alpha   90.00
_cell.angle_beta   90.00
_cell.angle_gamma   90.00
#
_symmetry.space_group_name_H-M   'P 1'
#
loop_
_entity.id
_entity.type
_entity.pdbx_description
1 polymer ?
#
loop_
_entity_poly.entity_id
_entity_poly.type
_entity_poly.pdbx_seq_one_letter_code
_entity_poly.pdbx_strand_id
1 'polypeptide(L)'
;SNKLYNDIRSIPLPAIHLDFEFTQGSALPLYQNTKPYELIPFQYSIHTLHEDLSYTHTKKDEYLATGDVDPRRKFTEKLIERLSEGNEPIIAYHAVGAESRVIKNLMLVFPDLAEALTKILERIVDIKPMIQNGFMHPRMISKKAIGGLYSLKNVAPAINESFSYNDLGVIQQGGAAAEAFYQLVIGEFPEGIAREQLRKAMLAYCEKDTEGTVLIHKGLLMP
;
A
#
# COMPACT_ATOMS: atom_id res chain seq x y z
N SER A 1 -21.22 -11.46 12.03
CA SER A 1 -20.84 -12.88 12.16
C SER A 1 -19.67 -12.98 13.13
N ASN A 2 -19.70 -13.88 14.11
CA ASN A 2 -18.57 -14.11 15.03
C ASN A 2 -17.28 -14.52 14.29
N LYS A 3 -17.38 -15.06 13.06
CA LYS A 3 -16.22 -15.47 12.26
C LYS A 3 -15.30 -14.30 11.93
N LEU A 4 -15.81 -13.16 11.46
CA LEU A 4 -14.97 -12.00 11.12
C LEU A 4 -14.16 -11.53 12.33
N TYR A 5 -14.82 -11.30 13.46
CA TYR A 5 -14.15 -10.84 14.67
C TYR A 5 -13.12 -11.85 15.18
N ASN A 6 -13.39 -13.16 15.06
CA ASN A 6 -12.42 -14.19 15.41
C ASN A 6 -11.23 -14.21 14.44
N ASP A 7 -11.47 -14.09 13.13
CA ASP A 7 -10.41 -14.04 12.11
C ASP A 7 -9.50 -12.82 12.37
N ILE A 8 -10.09 -11.64 12.62
CA ILE A 8 -9.35 -10.41 12.95
C ILE A 8 -8.57 -10.55 14.26
N ARG A 9 -9.20 -11.07 15.33
CA ARG A 9 -8.53 -11.29 16.63
C ARG A 9 -7.45 -12.37 16.60
N SER A 10 -7.41 -13.21 15.57
CA SER A 10 -6.35 -14.20 15.39
C SER A 10 -5.04 -13.60 14.88
N ILE A 11 -5.07 -12.36 14.39
CA ILE A 11 -3.88 -11.63 13.93
C ILE A 11 -3.18 -11.05 15.18
N PRO A 12 -1.95 -11.49 15.51
CA PRO A 12 -1.26 -10.98 16.69
C PRO A 12 -0.85 -9.51 16.53
N LEU A 13 -0.76 -8.82 17.66
CA LEU A 13 -0.18 -7.48 17.77
C LEU A 13 1.23 -7.57 18.39
N PRO A 14 2.16 -6.68 18.02
CA PRO A 14 1.98 -5.59 17.06
C PRO A 14 1.86 -6.12 15.62
N ALA A 15 1.13 -5.37 14.78
CA ALA A 15 0.89 -5.73 13.38
C ALA A 15 1.34 -4.61 12.43
N ILE A 16 2.08 -5.00 11.40
CA ILE A 16 2.55 -4.10 10.35
C ILE A 16 1.46 -3.97 9.29
N HIS A 17 1.24 -2.77 8.77
CA HIS A 17 0.31 -2.50 7.68
C HIS A 17 1.10 -1.93 6.51
N LEU A 18 0.95 -2.50 5.33
CA LEU A 18 1.78 -2.23 4.16
C LEU A 18 0.93 -1.92 2.93
N ASP A 19 1.36 -0.92 2.17
CA ASP A 19 0.79 -0.57 0.86
C ASP A 19 1.93 -0.22 -0.10
N PHE A 20 1.80 -0.65 -1.35
CA PHE A 20 2.73 -0.34 -2.44
C PHE A 20 2.08 0.44 -3.57
N GLU A 21 2.82 1.41 -4.10
CA GLU A 21 2.55 1.95 -5.44
C GLU A 21 3.53 1.38 -6.46
N PHE A 22 2.97 1.02 -7.60
CA PHE A 22 3.71 0.48 -8.74
C PHE A 22 3.08 0.96 -10.05
N THR A 23 3.88 0.97 -11.11
CA THR A 23 3.42 1.38 -12.44
C THR A 23 2.30 0.49 -12.96
N GLN A 24 1.37 1.05 -13.73
CA GLN A 24 0.28 0.29 -14.39
C GLN A 24 0.76 -0.43 -15.66
N GLY A 25 2.07 -0.50 -15.90
CA GLY A 25 2.69 -0.99 -17.13
C GLY A 25 2.63 0.04 -18.26
N SER A 26 3.79 0.33 -18.87
CA SER A 26 3.90 1.18 -20.06
C SER A 26 4.23 0.34 -21.28
N ALA A 27 3.71 0.69 -22.46
CA ALA A 27 4.09 0.04 -23.72
C ALA A 27 5.57 0.25 -24.04
N LEU A 28 6.15 1.35 -23.57
CA LEU A 28 7.58 1.64 -23.66
C LEU A 28 8.28 1.32 -22.33
N PRO A 29 9.41 0.59 -22.34
CA PRO A 29 10.25 0.41 -21.17
C PRO A 29 10.62 1.75 -20.52
N LEU A 30 10.39 1.89 -19.21
CA LEU A 30 10.70 3.13 -18.49
C LEU A 30 12.19 3.27 -18.17
N TYR A 31 12.88 2.14 -17.99
CA TYR A 31 14.31 2.10 -17.69
C TYR A 31 15.04 1.10 -18.56
N GLN A 32 16.35 1.28 -18.66
CA GLN A 32 17.22 0.30 -19.30
C GLN A 32 17.05 -1.07 -18.61
N ASN A 33 16.92 -2.13 -19.43
CA ASN A 33 16.69 -3.50 -18.98
C ASN A 33 15.30 -3.78 -18.34
N THR A 34 14.33 -2.88 -18.53
CA THR A 34 12.91 -3.17 -18.29
C THR A 34 12.20 -3.63 -19.57
N LYS A 35 11.06 -4.30 -19.43
CA LYS A 35 10.23 -4.78 -20.55
C LYS A 35 8.92 -3.98 -20.62
N PRO A 36 8.28 -3.94 -21.81
CA PRO A 36 6.92 -3.43 -21.91
C PRO A 36 5.99 -4.08 -20.89
N TYR A 37 5.14 -3.27 -20.26
CA TYR A 37 4.16 -3.65 -19.24
C TYR A 37 4.75 -4.24 -17.96
N GLU A 38 6.06 -4.11 -17.73
CA GLU A 38 6.67 -4.53 -16.48
C GLU A 38 6.22 -3.64 -15.31
N LEU A 39 5.85 -4.28 -14.21
CA LEU A 39 5.47 -3.58 -12.98
C LEU A 39 6.73 -3.11 -12.27
N ILE A 40 6.81 -1.80 -12.06
CA ILE A 40 7.93 -1.17 -11.38
C ILE A 40 7.38 -0.57 -10.08
N PRO A 41 7.62 -1.20 -8.92
CA PRO A 41 7.33 -0.58 -7.63
C PRO A 41 8.21 0.64 -7.42
N PHE A 42 7.60 1.73 -6.97
CA PHE A 42 8.29 3.00 -6.78
C PHE A 42 8.01 3.65 -5.42
N GLN A 43 7.01 3.16 -4.68
CA GLN A 43 6.66 3.71 -3.38
C GLN A 43 6.12 2.64 -2.45
N TYR A 44 6.42 2.77 -1.16
CA TYR A 44 5.70 2.06 -0.11
C TYR A 44 5.42 2.98 1.08
N SER A 45 4.40 2.64 1.85
CA SER A 45 4.14 3.17 3.17
C SER A 45 3.89 2.04 4.15
N ILE A 46 4.26 2.27 5.43
CA ILE A 46 4.11 1.32 6.52
C ILE A 46 3.48 2.01 7.73
N HIS A 47 2.53 1.36 8.36
CA HIS A 47 2.10 1.70 9.70
C HIS A 47 2.30 0.51 10.64
N THR A 48 2.60 0.76 11.92
CA THR A 48 2.61 -0.29 12.96
C THR A 48 1.46 -0.04 13.92
N LEU A 49 0.57 -1.02 14.08
CA LEU A 49 -0.49 -1.05 15.10
C LEU A 49 0.05 -1.79 16.31
N HIS A 50 0.09 -1.13 17.47
CA HIS A 50 0.62 -1.64 18.73
C HIS A 50 -0.47 -2.33 19.55
N GLU A 51 -0.06 -3.06 20.59
CA GLU A 51 -0.95 -3.82 21.48
C GLU A 51 -1.97 -2.95 22.23
N ASP A 52 -1.62 -1.70 22.51
CA ASP A 52 -2.51 -0.70 23.12
C ASP A 52 -3.48 -0.05 22.11
N LEU A 53 -3.48 -0.53 20.86
CA LEU A 53 -4.24 -0.01 19.72
C LEU A 53 -3.86 1.41 19.30
N SER A 54 -2.74 1.95 19.80
CA SER A 54 -2.08 3.09 19.16
C SER A 54 -1.39 2.65 17.87
N TYR A 55 -1.12 3.58 16.97
CA TYR A 55 -0.37 3.27 15.75
C TYR A 55 0.64 4.36 15.43
N THR A 56 1.73 3.96 14.78
CA THR A 56 2.84 4.85 14.45
C THR A 56 3.22 4.77 12.98
N HIS A 57 3.58 5.92 12.43
CA HIS A 57 4.21 6.10 11.12
C HIS A 57 5.34 7.14 11.27
N THR A 58 6.51 6.84 10.72
CA THR A 58 7.73 7.66 10.81
C THR A 58 8.44 7.69 9.47
N LYS A 59 9.46 8.56 9.32
CA LYS A 59 10.19 8.68 8.04
C LYS A 59 10.93 7.44 7.56
N LYS A 60 11.19 6.45 8.42
CA LYS A 60 11.75 5.15 8.01
C LYS A 60 10.68 4.19 7.47
N ASP A 61 9.40 4.52 7.65
CA ASP A 61 8.24 3.71 7.25
C ASP A 61 7.76 4.06 5.84
N GLU A 62 8.34 5.08 5.20
CA GLU A 62 8.01 5.48 3.82
C GLU A 62 9.24 5.38 2.91
N TYR A 63 8.99 5.08 1.64
CA TYR A 63 9.96 5.22 0.57
C TYR A 63 9.24 5.75 -0.67
N LEU A 64 9.83 6.73 -1.35
CA LEU A 64 9.39 7.21 -2.67
C LEU A 64 10.60 7.41 -3.58
N ALA A 65 10.64 6.64 -4.66
CA ALA A 65 11.66 6.73 -5.68
C ALA A 65 11.74 8.14 -6.29
N THR A 66 12.94 8.49 -6.75
CA THR A 66 13.23 9.77 -7.41
C THR A 66 12.80 9.78 -8.88
N GLY A 67 12.71 8.63 -9.53
CA GLY A 67 12.24 8.48 -10.91
C GLY A 67 13.33 8.57 -11.98
N ASP A 68 14.51 9.11 -11.66
CA ASP A 68 15.67 9.27 -12.55
C ASP A 68 16.43 7.96 -12.82
N VAL A 69 16.27 6.96 -11.96
CA VAL A 69 16.90 5.63 -12.07
C VAL A 69 15.89 4.53 -11.78
N ASP A 70 16.14 3.32 -12.29
CA ASP A 70 15.31 2.15 -12.00
C ASP A 70 15.20 1.94 -10.48
N PRO A 71 14.01 2.10 -9.88
CA PRO A 71 13.87 2.10 -8.44
C PRO A 71 13.90 0.71 -7.84
N ARG A 72 13.72 -0.36 -8.63
CA ARG A 72 13.35 -1.69 -8.12
C ARG A 72 14.35 -2.24 -7.11
N ARG A 73 15.66 -2.13 -7.38
CA ARG A 73 16.70 -2.60 -6.45
C ARG A 73 16.65 -1.83 -5.13
N LYS A 74 16.71 -0.50 -5.20
CA LYS A 74 16.75 0.38 -4.02
C LYS A 74 15.46 0.31 -3.20
N PHE A 75 14.32 0.23 -3.87
CA PHE A 75 13.01 -0.05 -3.27
C PHE A 75 13.06 -1.33 -2.44
N THR A 76 13.57 -2.42 -3.05
CA THR A 76 13.63 -3.75 -2.42
C THR A 76 14.57 -3.75 -1.22
N GLU A 77 15.76 -3.18 -1.36
CA GLU A 77 16.74 -3.06 -0.27
C GLU A 77 16.17 -2.28 0.91
N LYS A 78 15.47 -1.16 0.65
CA LYS A 78 14.83 -0.34 1.70
C LYS A 78 13.66 -1.05 2.38
N LEU A 79 12.86 -1.80 1.61
CA LEU A 79 11.79 -2.64 2.15
C LEU A 79 12.36 -3.72 3.07
N ILE A 80 13.42 -4.40 2.64
CA ILE A 80 14.11 -5.43 3.45
C ILE A 80 14.71 -4.81 4.70
N GLU A 81 15.42 -3.69 4.59
CA GLU A 81 15.97 -2.97 5.74
C GLU A 81 14.88 -2.66 6.77
N ARG A 82 13.68 -2.27 6.31
CA ARG A 82 12.58 -1.92 7.21
C ARG A 82 11.87 -3.13 7.81
N LEU A 83 11.77 -4.24 7.09
CA LEU A 83 10.91 -5.37 7.47
C LEU A 83 11.69 -6.64 7.87
N SER A 84 13.00 -6.70 7.69
CA SER A 84 13.77 -7.94 7.95
C SER A 84 13.85 -8.33 9.43
N GLU A 85 13.65 -7.37 10.32
CA GLU A 85 13.58 -7.61 11.76
C GLU A 85 12.15 -7.94 12.20
N GLY A 86 12.03 -8.88 13.14
CA GLY A 86 10.75 -9.25 13.75
C GLY A 86 9.98 -10.34 13.00
N ASN A 87 8.86 -10.75 13.61
CA ASN A 87 7.98 -11.81 13.12
C ASN A 87 6.50 -11.35 13.06
N GLU A 88 6.28 -10.05 13.15
CA GLU A 88 4.96 -9.43 13.13
C GLU A 88 4.25 -9.73 11.80
N PRO A 89 2.93 -9.96 11.82
CA PRO A 89 2.14 -10.10 10.61
C PRO A 89 2.17 -8.80 9.81
N ILE A 90 2.25 -8.92 8.49
CA ILE A 90 2.24 -7.81 7.54
C ILE A 90 0.88 -7.80 6.83
N ILE A 91 0.01 -6.92 7.27
CA ILE A 91 -1.33 -6.76 6.75
C ILE A 91 -1.31 -5.85 5.54
N ALA A 92 -1.85 -6.32 4.43
CA ALA A 92 -2.08 -5.49 3.24
C ALA A 92 -3.51 -5.67 2.75
N TYR A 93 -4.06 -4.62 2.12
CA TYR A 93 -5.42 -4.63 1.59
C TYR A 93 -5.40 -5.05 0.13
N HIS A 94 -5.87 -6.26 -0.20
CA HIS A 94 -5.75 -6.86 -1.53
C HIS A 94 -4.32 -7.36 -1.88
N ALA A 95 -3.60 -7.85 -0.86
CA ALA A 95 -2.21 -8.29 -0.96
C ALA A 95 -1.93 -9.28 -2.10
N VAL A 96 -2.85 -10.21 -2.37
CA VAL A 96 -2.66 -11.24 -3.43
C VAL A 96 -2.53 -10.60 -4.82
N GLY A 97 -3.27 -9.52 -5.08
CA GLY A 97 -3.27 -8.81 -6.37
C GLY A 97 -2.18 -7.75 -6.49
N ALA A 98 -1.68 -7.25 -5.36
CA ALA A 98 -0.71 -6.15 -5.29
C ALA A 98 0.61 -6.59 -4.65
N GLU A 99 0.78 -6.41 -3.34
CA GLU A 99 2.06 -6.54 -2.62
C GLU A 99 2.73 -7.90 -2.85
N SER A 100 1.96 -9.00 -2.75
CA SER A 100 2.48 -10.35 -2.95
C SER A 100 2.94 -10.57 -4.39
N ARG A 101 2.24 -9.99 -5.37
CA ARG A 101 2.60 -10.08 -6.79
C ARG A 101 3.88 -9.28 -7.07
N VAL A 102 3.98 -8.08 -6.50
CA VAL A 102 5.18 -7.24 -6.59
C VAL A 102 6.39 -7.96 -6.00
N ILE A 103 6.28 -8.50 -4.77
CA ILE A 103 7.38 -9.22 -4.11
C ILE A 103 7.82 -10.44 -4.93
N LYS A 104 6.89 -11.26 -5.40
CA LYS A 104 7.22 -12.43 -6.24
C LYS A 104 7.96 -12.03 -7.53
N ASN A 105 7.57 -10.92 -8.15
CA ASN A 105 8.29 -10.41 -9.32
C ASN A 105 9.70 -9.94 -8.95
N LEU A 106 9.86 -9.19 -7.85
CA LEU A 106 11.17 -8.73 -7.37
C LEU A 106 12.11 -9.89 -7.04
N MET A 107 11.60 -11.01 -6.51
CA MET A 107 12.39 -12.22 -6.25
C MET A 107 12.96 -12.83 -7.55
N LEU A 108 12.24 -12.73 -8.68
CA LEU A 108 12.72 -13.18 -9.98
C LEU A 108 13.76 -12.23 -10.57
N VAL A 109 13.58 -10.91 -10.36
CA VAL A 109 14.50 -9.87 -10.87
C VAL A 109 15.80 -9.82 -10.05
N PHE A 110 15.73 -10.03 -8.73
CA PHE A 110 16.87 -9.98 -7.82
C PHE A 110 16.98 -11.29 -7.01
N PRO A 111 17.53 -12.36 -7.59
CA PRO A 111 17.68 -13.64 -6.91
C PRO A 111 18.53 -13.55 -5.62
N ASP A 112 19.45 -12.59 -5.54
CA ASP A 112 20.26 -12.30 -4.35
C ASP A 112 19.46 -11.77 -3.16
N LEU A 113 18.28 -11.19 -3.41
CA LEU A 113 17.36 -10.67 -2.39
C LEU A 113 16.19 -11.62 -2.09
N ALA A 114 16.08 -12.72 -2.83
CA ALA A 114 14.90 -13.59 -2.80
C ALA A 114 14.66 -14.26 -1.44
N GLU A 115 15.71 -14.64 -0.70
CA GLU A 115 15.56 -15.24 0.63
C GLU A 115 14.92 -14.26 1.63
N ALA A 116 15.41 -13.01 1.65
CA ALA A 116 14.86 -11.98 2.52
C ALA A 116 13.42 -11.63 2.14
N LEU A 117 13.13 -11.53 0.84
CA LEU A 117 11.77 -11.31 0.34
C LEU A 117 10.82 -12.47 0.66
N THR A 118 11.31 -13.71 0.70
CA THR A 118 10.51 -14.89 1.09
C THR A 118 10.03 -14.74 2.54
N LYS A 119 10.91 -14.35 3.46
CA LYS A 119 10.56 -14.12 4.88
C LYS A 119 9.55 -12.99 5.07
N ILE A 120 9.57 -11.98 4.21
CA ILE A 120 8.55 -10.92 4.20
C ILE A 120 7.22 -11.48 3.66
N LEU A 121 7.27 -12.17 2.52
CA LEU A 121 6.09 -12.74 1.86
C LEU A 121 5.33 -13.73 2.76
N GLU A 122 6.04 -14.55 3.54
CA GLU A 122 5.45 -15.54 4.46
C GLU A 122 4.65 -14.90 5.61
N ARG A 123 4.93 -13.63 5.94
CA ARG A 123 4.20 -12.88 6.97
C ARG A 123 3.02 -12.08 6.42
N ILE A 124 2.83 -12.04 5.11
CA ILE A 124 1.76 -11.24 4.49
C ILE A 124 0.39 -11.87 4.76
N VAL A 125 -0.52 -11.05 5.28
CA VAL A 125 -1.93 -11.35 5.51
C VAL A 125 -2.78 -10.42 4.65
N ASP A 126 -3.57 -10.98 3.73
CA ASP A 126 -4.57 -10.19 2.98
C ASP A 126 -5.85 -10.06 3.82
N ILE A 127 -6.13 -8.85 4.31
CA ILE A 127 -7.30 -8.60 5.16
C ILE A 127 -8.61 -8.52 4.36
N LYS A 128 -8.54 -8.19 3.07
CA LYS A 128 -9.74 -7.91 2.24
C LYS A 128 -10.71 -9.10 2.17
N PRO A 129 -10.28 -10.37 1.98
CA PRO A 129 -11.19 -11.51 2.00
C PRO A 129 -11.90 -11.71 3.35
N MET A 130 -11.26 -11.38 4.48
CA MET A 130 -11.91 -11.45 5.79
C MET A 130 -13.08 -10.47 5.85
N ILE A 131 -12.86 -9.22 5.44
CA ILE A 131 -13.88 -8.17 5.37
C ILE A 131 -15.04 -8.58 4.45
N GLN A 132 -14.72 -9.05 3.24
CA GLN A 132 -15.72 -9.47 2.26
C GLN A 132 -16.69 -10.55 2.76
N ASN A 133 -16.22 -11.42 3.65
CA ASN A 133 -16.98 -12.55 4.14
C ASN A 133 -17.81 -12.25 5.41
N GLY A 134 -17.68 -11.07 6.02
CA GLY A 134 -18.31 -10.83 7.32
C GLY A 134 -18.62 -9.39 7.70
N PHE A 135 -18.28 -8.40 6.87
CA PHE A 135 -18.56 -7.00 7.12
C PHE A 135 -19.40 -6.42 5.98
N MET A 136 -20.53 -5.79 6.30
CA MET A 136 -21.26 -4.99 5.34
C MET A 136 -21.94 -3.86 6.11
N HIS A 137 -21.75 -2.63 5.63
CA HIS A 137 -22.34 -1.45 6.22
C HIS A 137 -23.01 -0.61 5.14
N PRO A 138 -24.21 -0.02 5.37
CA PRO A 138 -24.90 0.78 4.37
C PRO A 138 -24.06 1.93 3.80
N ARG A 139 -23.16 2.52 4.60
CA ARG A 139 -22.24 3.58 4.14
C ARG A 139 -21.24 3.13 3.07
N MET A 140 -20.96 1.84 2.95
CA MET A 140 -20.12 1.31 1.87
C MET A 140 -20.81 1.44 0.50
N ILE A 141 -22.14 1.53 0.48
CA ILE A 141 -22.95 1.64 -0.73
C ILE A 141 -22.93 3.09 -1.20
N SER A 142 -21.88 3.45 -1.93
CA SER A 142 -21.73 4.78 -2.54
C SER A 142 -22.10 4.77 -4.02
N LYS A 143 -22.82 5.82 -4.49
CA LYS A 143 -23.03 6.07 -5.93
C LYS A 143 -21.72 6.33 -6.70
N LYS A 144 -20.63 6.61 -5.99
CA LYS A 144 -19.28 6.84 -6.51
C LYS A 144 -18.32 5.70 -6.13
N ALA A 145 -18.81 4.46 -5.96
CA ALA A 145 -17.98 3.32 -5.55
C ALA A 145 -16.89 2.97 -6.60
N ILE A 146 -15.79 3.70 -6.57
CA ILE A 146 -14.58 3.41 -7.35
C ILE A 146 -13.90 2.20 -6.69
N GLY A 147 -13.55 1.19 -7.49
CA GLY A 147 -12.88 -0.03 -7.02
C GLY A 147 -13.80 -1.10 -6.39
N GLY A 148 -15.12 -0.93 -6.50
CA GLY A 148 -16.11 -1.89 -6.01
C GLY A 148 -16.48 -1.72 -4.53
N LEU A 149 -17.54 -2.41 -4.10
CA LEU A 149 -18.15 -2.26 -2.76
C LEU A 149 -17.16 -2.45 -1.60
N TYR A 150 -16.20 -3.36 -1.76
CA TYR A 150 -15.19 -3.72 -0.77
C TYR A 150 -13.82 -3.10 -1.07
N SER A 151 -13.77 -1.95 -1.75
CA SER A 151 -12.53 -1.18 -1.82
C SER A 151 -12.19 -0.58 -0.46
N LEU A 152 -10.91 -0.36 -0.20
CA LEU A 152 -10.43 0.32 1.00
C LEU A 152 -11.16 1.66 1.23
N LYS A 153 -11.41 2.39 0.14
CA LYS A 153 -12.06 3.70 0.10
C LYS A 153 -13.54 3.68 0.49
N ASN A 154 -14.16 2.50 0.47
CA ASN A 154 -15.54 2.33 0.93
C ASN A 154 -15.58 1.74 2.34
N VAL A 155 -14.67 0.81 2.67
CA VAL A 155 -14.65 0.12 3.97
C VAL A 155 -14.11 1.00 5.08
N ALA A 156 -12.97 1.67 4.87
CA ALA A 156 -12.33 2.47 5.92
C ALA A 156 -13.23 3.62 6.41
N PRO A 157 -13.88 4.43 5.52
CA PRO A 157 -14.82 5.46 5.96
C PRO A 157 -16.11 4.91 6.60
N ALA A 158 -16.49 3.66 6.28
CA ALA A 158 -17.63 3.01 6.91
C ALA A 158 -17.33 2.55 8.35
N ILE A 159 -16.06 2.28 8.67
CA ILE A 159 -15.60 1.94 10.03
C ILE A 159 -15.27 3.21 10.82
N ASN A 160 -14.61 4.20 10.20
CA ASN A 160 -14.28 5.46 10.82
C ASN A 160 -14.78 6.63 9.95
N GLU A 161 -15.85 7.28 10.36
CA GLU A 161 -16.50 8.36 9.58
C GLU A 161 -15.63 9.60 9.39
N SER A 162 -14.63 9.81 10.26
CA SER A 162 -13.69 10.93 10.13
C SER A 162 -12.60 10.64 9.09
N PHE A 163 -12.44 9.39 8.66
CA PHE A 163 -11.48 9.01 7.64
C PHE A 163 -12.06 9.22 6.24
N SER A 164 -11.38 10.02 5.42
CA SER A 164 -11.73 10.25 4.02
C SER A 164 -10.49 10.60 3.22
N TYR A 165 -10.58 10.54 1.88
CA TYR A 165 -9.52 10.97 0.97
C TYR A 165 -9.75 12.40 0.44
N ASN A 166 -10.80 13.10 0.91
CA ASN A 166 -11.22 14.39 0.37
C ASN A 166 -10.23 15.53 0.69
N ASP A 167 -9.37 15.32 1.68
CA ASP A 167 -8.26 16.20 2.05
C ASP A 167 -7.05 16.04 1.11
N LEU A 168 -6.99 14.95 0.34
CA LEU A 168 -5.96 14.79 -0.67
C LEU A 168 -6.33 15.59 -1.92
N GLY A 169 -5.45 16.51 -2.30
CA GLY A 169 -5.67 17.37 -3.47
C GLY A 169 -5.63 16.58 -4.78
N VAL A 170 -4.42 16.34 -5.29
CA VAL A 170 -4.19 15.93 -6.69
C VAL A 170 -4.23 14.41 -6.88
N ILE A 171 -3.82 13.64 -5.86
CA ILE A 171 -3.71 12.18 -5.94
C ILE A 171 -4.69 11.55 -4.95
N GLN A 172 -5.73 10.93 -5.51
CA GLN A 172 -6.77 10.24 -4.73
C GLN A 172 -6.95 8.78 -5.16
N GLN A 173 -6.13 8.27 -6.08
CA GLN A 173 -6.18 6.89 -6.57
C GLN A 173 -4.84 6.40 -7.11
N GLY A 174 -4.55 5.10 -6.97
CA GLY A 174 -3.29 4.50 -7.41
C GLY A 174 -2.97 4.72 -8.90
N GLY A 175 -3.98 4.81 -9.76
CA GLY A 175 -3.76 5.21 -11.16
C GLY A 175 -3.15 6.61 -11.31
N ALA A 176 -3.59 7.57 -10.49
CA ALA A 176 -3.03 8.92 -10.46
C ALA A 176 -1.64 8.94 -9.78
N ALA A 177 -1.39 8.06 -8.81
CA ALA A 177 -0.04 7.89 -8.23
C ALA A 177 0.95 7.33 -9.26
N ALA A 178 0.53 6.34 -10.07
CA ALA A 178 1.34 5.80 -11.16
C ALA A 178 1.61 6.85 -12.27
N GLU A 179 0.62 7.67 -12.61
CA GLU A 179 0.79 8.80 -13.54
C GLU A 179 1.75 9.85 -12.97
N ALA A 180 1.59 10.21 -11.70
CA ALA A 180 2.51 11.12 -11.02
C ALA A 180 3.94 10.58 -11.00
N PHE A 181 4.13 9.27 -10.83
CA PHE A 181 5.45 8.67 -10.95
C PHE A 181 6.00 8.80 -12.38
N TYR A 182 5.19 8.56 -13.41
CA TYR A 182 5.61 8.77 -14.80
C TYR A 182 6.07 10.20 -15.05
N GLN A 183 5.35 11.20 -14.51
CA GLN A 183 5.75 12.62 -14.54
C GLN A 183 7.12 12.85 -13.86
N LEU A 184 7.41 12.18 -12.73
CA LEU A 184 8.74 12.22 -12.12
C LEU A 184 9.84 11.65 -13.02
N VAL A 185 9.54 10.59 -13.78
CA VAL A 185 10.48 9.92 -14.70
C VAL A 185 10.81 10.80 -15.90
N ILE A 186 9.78 11.35 -16.56
CA ILE A 186 9.98 12.16 -17.78
C ILE A 186 10.37 13.61 -17.49
N GLY A 187 10.18 14.08 -16.24
CA GLY A 187 10.49 15.44 -15.83
C GLY A 187 9.48 16.48 -16.32
N GLU A 188 8.27 16.05 -16.69
CA GLU A 188 7.17 16.91 -17.13
C GLU A 188 6.08 16.94 -16.05
N PHE A 189 5.70 18.14 -15.61
CA PHE A 189 4.78 18.34 -14.49
C PHE A 189 3.54 19.12 -14.93
N PRO A 190 2.38 18.90 -14.29
CA PRO A 190 1.20 19.72 -14.53
C PRO A 190 1.48 21.19 -14.25
N GLU A 191 0.82 22.08 -14.99
CA GLU A 191 0.95 23.52 -14.81
C GLU A 191 0.67 23.93 -13.36
N GLY A 192 1.59 24.71 -12.78
CA GLY A 192 1.48 25.18 -11.39
C GLY A 192 1.78 24.13 -10.31
N ILE A 193 2.13 22.89 -10.67
CA ILE A 193 2.53 21.84 -9.72
C ILE A 193 4.04 21.62 -9.79
N ALA A 194 4.75 21.99 -8.72
CA ALA A 194 6.18 21.71 -8.61
C ALA A 194 6.43 20.23 -8.29
N ARG A 195 7.60 19.71 -8.69
CA ARG A 195 8.06 18.33 -8.39
C ARG A 195 7.86 17.94 -6.92
N GLU A 196 8.27 18.81 -5.99
CA GLU A 196 8.13 18.53 -4.55
C GLU A 196 6.68 18.51 -4.07
N GLN A 197 5.80 19.31 -4.67
CA GLN A 197 4.37 19.27 -4.36
C GLN A 197 3.75 17.94 -4.82
N LEU A 198 4.13 17.46 -6.01
CA LEU A 198 3.71 16.17 -6.53
C LEU A 198 4.20 15.03 -5.64
N ARG A 199 5.49 15.04 -5.26
CA ARG A 199 6.07 14.04 -4.34
C ARG A 199 5.37 14.02 -2.98
N LYS A 200 5.06 15.20 -2.42
CA LYS A 200 4.30 15.31 -1.17
C LYS A 200 2.90 14.73 -1.30
N ALA A 201 2.23 14.95 -2.43
CA ALA A 201 0.92 14.37 -2.70
C ALA A 201 0.99 12.83 -2.84
N MET A 202 2.04 12.30 -3.47
CA MET A 202 2.26 10.85 -3.59
C MET A 202 2.48 10.22 -2.21
N LEU A 203 3.33 10.81 -1.37
CA LEU A 203 3.57 10.36 0.01
C LEU A 203 2.28 10.33 0.82
N ALA A 204 1.52 11.44 0.80
CA ALA A 204 0.26 11.54 1.53
C ALA A 204 -0.77 10.50 1.09
N TYR A 205 -0.85 10.17 -0.21
CA TYR A 205 -1.79 9.17 -0.71
C TYR A 205 -1.48 7.75 -0.19
N CYS A 206 -0.24 7.29 -0.32
CA CYS A 206 0.17 5.95 0.13
C CYS A 206 0.15 5.82 1.66
N GLU A 207 0.48 6.90 2.39
CA GLU A 207 0.27 6.98 3.84
C GLU A 207 -1.21 6.84 4.21
N LYS A 208 -2.11 7.48 3.45
CA LYS A 208 -3.56 7.35 3.65
C LYS A 208 -4.04 5.91 3.44
N ASP A 209 -3.57 5.22 2.41
CA ASP A 209 -3.97 3.83 2.13
C ASP A 209 -3.54 2.88 3.27
N THR A 210 -2.32 3.04 3.83
CA THR A 210 -1.91 2.27 5.02
C THR A 210 -2.65 2.66 6.29
N GLU A 211 -2.88 3.95 6.55
CA GLU A 211 -3.70 4.42 7.69
C GLU A 211 -5.11 3.82 7.61
N GLY A 212 -5.72 3.82 6.42
CA GLY A 212 -7.04 3.22 6.19
C GLY A 212 -7.07 1.74 6.58
N THR A 213 -6.01 0.99 6.24
CA THR A 213 -5.92 -0.44 6.60
C THR A 213 -5.78 -0.63 8.11
N VAL A 214 -5.00 0.22 8.80
CA VAL A 214 -4.90 0.24 10.27
C VAL A 214 -6.25 0.51 10.92
N LEU A 215 -6.99 1.52 10.43
CA LEU A 215 -8.29 1.90 10.98
C LEU A 215 -9.32 0.78 10.81
N ILE A 216 -9.29 0.05 9.69
CA ILE A 216 -10.13 -1.14 9.51
C ILE A 216 -9.77 -2.19 10.56
N HIS A 217 -8.49 -2.55 10.68
CA HIS A 217 -8.05 -3.59 11.60
C HIS A 217 -8.38 -3.22 13.06
N LYS A 218 -7.97 -2.03 13.49
CA LYS A 218 -8.26 -1.48 14.82
C LYS A 218 -9.76 -1.43 15.11
N GLY A 219 -10.56 -0.90 14.18
CA GLY A 219 -12.01 -0.75 14.36
C GLY A 219 -12.73 -2.09 14.52
N LEU A 220 -12.21 -3.16 13.92
CA LEU A 220 -12.78 -4.51 14.03
C LEU A 220 -12.26 -5.31 15.24
N LEU A 221 -11.18 -4.86 15.89
CA LEU A 221 -10.74 -5.41 17.17
C LEU A 221 -11.59 -4.89 18.33
N MET A 222 -12.07 -3.65 18.22
CA MET A 222 -12.93 -3.02 19.23
C MET A 222 -14.32 -3.70 19.27
N PRO A 223 -14.93 -3.82 20.46
CA PRO A 223 -16.23 -4.47 20.66
C PRO A 223 -17.40 -3.72 20.03
#